data_AF-A0A6P7HAJ4-F1
#
_entry.id   AF-A0A6P7HAJ4-F1
#
_cell.length_a   1.000
_cell.length_b   1.000
_cell.length_c   1.000
_cell.angle_alpha   90.00
_cell.angle_beta   90.00
_cell.angle_gamma   90.00
#
_symmetry.space_group_name_H-M   'P 1'
#
loop_
_entity.id
_entity.type
_entity.pdbx_description
1 polymer ?
#
loop_
_entity_poly.entity_id
_entity_poly.type
_entity_poly.pdbx_seq_one_letter_code
_entity_poly.pdbx_strand_id
1 'polypeptide(L)'
;EQAPELKNAGPIEALSCIEKLGANFDIFLQKSFEKWGTFCAQRPLTVLLLGTLMVVSLGCGIKYLKIITDPVELWASPSSRSRVEKDFFDSHFEPFYRTEQVIIRAINLPDITFNNTDEVLKFGPAFNATFLKSVLDLQMKIQSIGKDSDHSLDKICFAPLRNEGQNETKVSECVVQSIWGYYKNNVANLDGDYLNKFISCST
;
A
#
# COMPACT_ATOMS: atom_id res chain seq x y z
N GLU A 1 25.68 52.87 1.12
CA GLU A 1 25.77 52.12 2.38
C GLU A 1 27.25 51.96 2.73
N GLN A 2 27.70 52.66 3.77
CA GLN A 2 29.10 52.82 4.16
C GLN A 2 29.52 51.63 5.03
N ALA A 3 30.61 50.95 4.69
CA ALA A 3 31.21 49.93 5.55
C ALA A 3 31.72 50.57 6.86
N PRO A 4 31.51 49.97 8.03
CA PRO A 4 31.97 50.54 9.29
C PRO A 4 33.49 50.44 9.43
N GLU A 5 34.12 51.57 9.79
CA GLU A 5 35.53 51.66 10.18
C GLU A 5 35.79 50.86 11.46
N LEU A 6 36.68 49.88 11.40
CA LEU A 6 37.19 49.18 12.59
C LEU A 6 38.45 49.88 13.12
N LYS A 7 38.27 50.98 13.85
CA LYS A 7 39.30 51.55 14.73
C LYS A 7 39.19 50.95 16.11
N ASN A 8 40.18 50.14 16.50
CA ASN A 8 40.87 50.25 17.79
C ASN A 8 41.98 49.19 17.88
N ALA A 9 43.22 49.65 17.73
CA ALA A 9 44.40 48.90 18.12
C ALA A 9 44.50 48.90 19.66
N GLY A 10 44.26 47.73 20.27
CA GLY A 10 44.59 47.43 21.66
C GLY A 10 45.90 46.64 21.76
N PRO A 11 46.54 46.57 22.95
CA PRO A 11 47.90 46.05 23.13
C PRO A 11 48.05 44.58 22.70
N ILE A 12 49.16 44.28 22.03
CA ILE A 12 49.53 42.95 21.53
C ILE A 12 49.95 42.07 22.71
N GLU A 13 49.01 41.45 23.43
CA GLU A 13 49.29 40.27 24.26
C GLU A 13 48.13 39.25 24.22
N ALA A 14 48.43 38.08 23.65
CA ALA A 14 47.68 36.81 23.66
C ALA A 14 46.36 36.67 22.87
N LEU A 15 46.36 36.97 21.55
CA LEU A 15 45.43 36.31 20.62
C LEU A 15 45.69 34.80 20.60
N SER A 16 44.64 34.01 20.82
CA SER A 16 44.67 32.54 20.95
C SER A 16 45.22 31.88 19.68
N CYS A 17 45.96 30.77 19.83
CA CYS A 17 46.49 29.99 18.71
C CYS A 17 45.40 29.62 17.69
N ILE A 18 44.17 29.40 18.17
CA ILE A 18 42.99 29.09 17.34
C ILE A 18 42.57 30.29 16.48
N GLU A 19 42.64 31.51 17.00
CA GLU A 19 42.30 32.73 16.24
C GLU A 19 43.33 33.01 15.15
N LYS A 20 44.62 32.75 15.42
CA LYS A 20 45.68 32.83 14.41
C LYS A 20 45.56 31.73 13.35
N LEU A 21 45.17 30.52 13.75
CA LEU A 21 44.93 29.41 12.84
C LEU A 21 43.72 29.69 11.93
N GLY A 22 42.63 30.22 12.50
CA GLY A 22 41.44 30.66 11.77
C GLY A 22 41.76 31.77 10.77
N ALA A 23 42.46 32.83 11.20
CA ALA A 23 42.85 33.92 10.31
C ALA A 23 43.77 33.45 9.15
N ASN A 24 44.70 32.53 9.43
CA ASN A 24 45.54 31.94 8.39
C ASN A 24 44.75 31.04 7.43
N PHE A 25 43.77 30.30 7.96
CA PHE A 25 42.88 29.45 7.16
C PHE A 25 41.98 30.30 6.26
N ASP A 26 41.45 31.42 6.75
CA ASP A 26 40.63 32.35 5.98
C ASP A 26 41.43 32.97 4.82
N ILE A 27 42.66 33.43 5.08
CA ILE A 27 43.55 33.95 4.04
C ILE A 27 43.90 32.86 3.02
N PHE A 28 44.10 31.62 3.46
CA PHE A 28 44.38 30.48 2.59
C PHE A 28 43.19 30.14 1.69
N LEU A 29 41.98 30.05 2.24
CA LEU A 29 40.75 29.80 1.49
C LEU A 29 40.48 30.94 0.51
N GLN A 30 40.62 32.19 0.94
CA GLN A 30 40.44 33.36 0.08
C GLN A 30 41.35 33.28 -1.15
N LYS A 31 42.66 33.08 -0.95
CA LYS A 31 43.63 32.96 -2.06
C LYS A 31 43.33 31.75 -2.95
N SER A 32 42.89 30.64 -2.36
CA SER A 32 42.58 29.41 -3.10
C SER A 32 41.33 29.56 -3.98
N PHE A 33 40.25 30.12 -3.42
CA PHE A 33 39.02 30.38 -4.17
C PHE A 33 39.18 31.51 -5.17
N GLU A 34 39.96 32.55 -4.88
CA GLU A 34 40.30 33.61 -5.83
C GLU A 34 41.05 33.02 -7.04
N LYS A 35 42.05 32.16 -6.79
CA LYS A 35 42.79 31.47 -7.86
C LYS A 35 41.90 30.52 -8.65
N TRP A 36 41.03 29.75 -7.99
CA TRP A 36 40.10 28.83 -8.64
C TRP A 36 39.03 29.58 -9.46
N GLY A 37 38.45 30.63 -8.91
CA GLY A 37 37.49 31.50 -9.58
C GLY A 37 38.10 32.20 -10.80
N THR A 38 39.34 32.69 -10.67
CA THR A 38 40.09 33.27 -11.79
C THR A 38 40.34 32.26 -12.90
N PHE A 39 40.68 31.01 -12.55
CA PHE A 39 40.82 29.92 -13.52
C PHE A 39 39.49 29.62 -14.25
N CYS A 40 38.38 29.57 -13.52
CA CYS A 40 37.05 29.40 -14.10
C CYS A 40 36.66 30.56 -15.04
N ALA A 41 36.96 31.80 -14.66
CA ALA A 41 36.66 32.99 -15.45
C ALA A 41 37.53 33.11 -16.73
N GLN A 42 38.78 32.64 -16.69
CA GLN A 42 39.68 32.66 -17.85
C GLN A 42 39.34 31.61 -18.92
N ARG A 43 38.75 30.47 -18.54
CA ARG A 43 38.42 29.37 -19.48
C ARG A 43 36.98 28.86 -19.29
N PRO A 44 35.96 29.70 -19.52
CA PRO A 44 34.56 29.36 -19.22
C PRO A 44 34.07 28.15 -20.03
N LEU A 45 34.45 28.04 -21.31
CA LEU A 45 34.03 26.93 -22.17
C LEU A 45 34.56 25.57 -21.72
N THR A 46 35.83 25.51 -21.28
CA THR A 46 36.45 24.26 -20.81
C THR A 46 35.81 23.77 -19.51
N VAL A 47 35.54 24.70 -18.58
CA VAL A 47 34.87 24.37 -17.32
C VAL A 47 33.44 23.90 -17.56
N LEU A 48 32.71 24.56 -18.46
CA LEU A 48 31.34 24.18 -18.81
C LEU A 48 31.30 22.80 -19.46
N LEU A 49 32.20 22.51 -20.41
CA LEU A 49 32.28 21.19 -21.05
C LEU A 49 32.60 20.08 -20.03
N LEU A 50 33.59 20.30 -19.15
CA LEU A 50 33.95 19.32 -18.13
C LEU A 50 32.80 19.09 -17.13
N GLY A 51 32.13 20.16 -16.71
CA GLY A 51 30.96 20.08 -15.83
C GLY A 51 29.79 19.34 -16.47
N THR A 52 29.50 19.62 -17.74
CA THR A 52 28.45 18.90 -18.49
C THR A 52 28.81 17.42 -18.64
N LEU A 53 30.06 17.08 -19.00
CA LEU A 53 30.50 15.69 -19.08
C LEU A 53 30.35 14.96 -17.73
N MET A 54 30.68 15.62 -16.62
CA MET A 54 30.50 15.07 -15.27
C MET A 54 29.01 14.83 -14.96
N VAL A 55 28.14 15.81 -15.24
CA VAL A 55 26.68 15.69 -15.02
C VAL A 55 26.09 14.57 -15.88
N VAL A 56 26.45 14.48 -17.17
CA VAL A 56 25.98 13.40 -18.05
C VAL A 56 26.48 12.04 -17.57
N SER A 57 27.76 11.94 -17.17
CA SER A 57 28.34 10.71 -16.63
C SER A 57 27.62 10.23 -15.37
N LEU A 58 27.32 11.14 -14.44
CA LEU A 58 26.54 10.83 -13.23
C LEU A 58 25.07 10.50 -13.57
N GLY A 59 24.50 11.21 -14.53
CA GLY A 59 23.13 11.00 -15.02
C GLY A 59 22.91 9.64 -15.68
N CYS A 60 23.93 9.04 -16.30
CA CYS A 60 23.86 7.68 -16.84
C CYS A 60 23.45 6.62 -15.80
N GLY A 61 23.70 6.87 -14.52
CA GLY A 61 23.29 5.98 -13.41
C GLY A 61 21.78 5.80 -13.30
N ILE A 62 20.98 6.74 -13.81
CA ILE A 62 19.51 6.67 -13.76
C ILE A 62 18.95 5.45 -14.50
N LYS A 63 19.70 4.90 -15.47
CA LYS A 63 19.33 3.67 -16.20
C LYS A 63 19.29 2.43 -15.30
N TYR A 64 19.98 2.47 -14.16
CA TYR A 64 20.03 1.37 -13.19
C TYR A 64 19.10 1.61 -11.98
N LEU A 65 18.23 2.61 -12.05
CA LEU A 65 17.29 2.91 -10.98
C LEU A 65 16.25 1.79 -10.87
N LYS A 66 16.23 1.10 -9.73
CA LYS A 66 15.21 0.10 -9.39
C LYS A 66 14.15 0.75 -8.51
N ILE A 67 12.93 0.85 -9.02
CA ILE A 67 11.77 1.35 -8.26
C ILE A 67 11.21 0.19 -7.44
N ILE A 68 11.19 0.35 -6.12
CA ILE A 68 10.49 -0.56 -5.21
C ILE A 68 9.05 -0.04 -5.08
N THR A 69 8.08 -0.83 -5.54
CA THR A 69 6.65 -0.48 -5.50
C THR A 69 5.88 -1.23 -4.43
N ASP A 70 6.46 -2.27 -3.83
CA ASP A 70 5.80 -3.02 -2.77
C ASP A 70 5.78 -2.16 -1.48
N PRO A 71 4.61 -1.74 -0.99
CA PRO A 71 4.52 -0.98 0.25
C PRO A 71 5.13 -1.74 1.43
N VAL A 72 5.06 -3.07 1.42
CA VAL A 72 5.60 -3.88 2.50
C VAL A 72 7.12 -3.74 2.59
N GLU A 73 7.84 -3.69 1.46
CA GLU A 73 9.29 -3.48 1.44
C GLU A 73 9.68 -2.05 1.84
N LEU A 74 8.84 -1.05 1.51
CA LEU A 74 9.09 0.35 1.84
C LEU A 74 8.96 0.67 3.34
N TRP A 75 7.98 0.05 4.01
CA TRP A 75 7.61 0.42 5.38
C TRP A 75 8.15 -0.52 6.46
N ALA A 76 8.69 -1.67 6.09
CA ALA A 76 9.19 -2.64 7.06
C ALA A 76 10.59 -3.17 6.68
N SER A 77 11.56 -2.86 7.56
CA SER A 77 12.93 -3.35 7.48
C SER A 77 12.97 -4.88 7.36
N PRO A 78 13.88 -5.43 6.52
CA PRO A 78 14.05 -6.88 6.39
C PRO A 78 14.49 -7.56 7.70
N SER A 79 15.14 -6.84 8.61
CA SER A 79 15.57 -7.36 9.91
C SER A 79 14.61 -7.08 11.06
N SER A 80 13.45 -6.48 10.78
CA SER A 80 12.44 -6.21 11.81
C SER A 80 11.81 -7.51 12.33
N ARG A 81 11.45 -7.54 13.61
CA ARG A 81 10.80 -8.70 14.24
C ARG A 81 9.53 -9.13 13.48
N SER A 82 8.70 -8.15 13.09
CA SER A 82 7.46 -8.40 12.34
C SER A 82 7.71 -9.02 10.96
N ARG A 83 8.83 -8.68 10.30
CA ARG A 83 9.24 -9.34 9.05
C ARG A 83 9.62 -10.79 9.30
N VAL A 84 10.47 -11.04 10.29
CA VAL A 84 10.92 -12.39 10.63
C VAL A 84 9.74 -13.30 11.00
N GLU A 85 8.80 -12.80 11.78
CA GLU A 85 7.57 -13.54 12.15
C GLU A 85 6.67 -13.78 10.93
N LYS A 86 6.55 -12.80 10.02
CA LYS A 86 5.82 -12.96 8.76
C LYS A 86 6.46 -14.02 7.86
N ASP A 87 7.77 -13.97 7.66
CA ASP A 87 8.49 -14.91 6.80
C ASP A 87 8.43 -16.33 7.40
N PHE A 88 8.45 -16.45 8.73
CA PHE A 88 8.20 -17.71 9.42
C PHE A 88 6.77 -18.22 9.17
N PHE A 89 5.76 -17.37 9.26
CA PHE A 89 4.36 -17.76 8.97
C PHE A 89 4.18 -18.19 7.51
N ASP A 90 4.62 -17.35 6.55
CA ASP A 90 4.43 -17.58 5.11
C ASP A 90 5.14 -18.88 4.63
N SER A 91 6.24 -19.28 5.28
CA SER A 91 6.96 -20.52 4.98
C SER A 91 6.29 -21.79 5.53
N HIS A 92 5.47 -21.68 6.57
CA HIS A 92 4.79 -22.83 7.19
C HIS A 92 3.33 -22.98 6.75
N PHE A 93 2.64 -21.86 6.47
CA PHE A 93 1.19 -21.83 6.24
C PHE A 93 0.79 -21.26 4.89
N GLU A 94 1.75 -21.01 4.01
CA GLU A 94 1.58 -20.20 2.80
C GLU A 94 1.27 -18.72 3.11
N PRO A 95 1.46 -17.81 2.14
CA PRO A 95 1.09 -16.41 2.33
C PRO A 95 -0.40 -16.25 2.61
N PHE A 96 -0.74 -15.26 3.45
CA PHE A 96 -2.12 -14.88 3.69
C PHE A 96 -2.91 -14.67 2.37
N TYR A 97 -4.11 -15.24 2.32
CA TYR A 97 -5.02 -15.09 1.19
C TYR A 97 -5.39 -13.62 0.95
N ARG A 98 -5.74 -13.29 -0.30
CA ARG A 98 -6.21 -11.96 -0.69
C ARG A 98 -7.72 -11.86 -0.48
N THR A 99 -8.17 -10.80 0.18
CA THR A 99 -9.58 -10.57 0.49
C THR A 99 -10.15 -9.47 -0.41
N GLU A 100 -11.17 -9.81 -1.18
CA GLU A 100 -11.97 -8.85 -1.98
C GLU A 100 -13.33 -8.66 -1.30
N GLN A 101 -13.62 -7.46 -0.79
CA GLN A 101 -14.83 -7.20 -0.02
C GLN A 101 -15.76 -6.22 -0.74
N VAL A 102 -17.05 -6.57 -0.78
CA VAL A 102 -18.11 -5.71 -1.30
C VAL A 102 -19.10 -5.41 -0.17
N ILE A 103 -19.31 -4.14 0.14
CA ILE A 103 -20.28 -3.68 1.14
C ILE A 103 -21.48 -3.08 0.40
N ILE A 104 -22.64 -3.70 0.55
CA ILE A 104 -23.87 -3.32 -0.16
C ILE A 104 -24.92 -2.86 0.85
N ARG A 105 -25.60 -1.75 0.52
CA ARG A 105 -26.67 -1.17 1.34
C ARG A 105 -27.95 -1.04 0.53
N ALA A 106 -29.07 -1.37 1.15
CA ALA A 106 -30.40 -1.05 0.64
C ALA A 106 -30.73 0.44 0.82
N ILE A 107 -31.21 1.08 -0.23
CA ILE A 107 -31.69 2.47 -0.23
C ILE A 107 -33.18 2.50 -0.55
N ASN A 108 -33.91 3.45 0.07
CA ASN A 108 -35.35 3.66 -0.17
C ASN A 108 -36.24 2.42 0.08
N LEU A 109 -35.82 1.54 0.99
CA LEU A 109 -36.56 0.36 1.43
C LEU A 109 -36.91 0.52 2.92
N PRO A 110 -38.15 0.19 3.33
CA PRO A 110 -38.54 0.23 4.73
C PRO A 110 -37.95 -0.95 5.51
N ASP A 111 -37.87 -0.79 6.83
CA ASP A 111 -37.57 -1.87 7.75
C ASP A 111 -38.66 -2.96 7.69
N ILE A 112 -38.28 -4.19 8.02
CA ILE A 112 -39.16 -5.35 7.98
C ILE A 112 -39.50 -5.74 9.41
N THR A 113 -40.78 -5.72 9.73
CA THR A 113 -41.27 -6.27 11.00
C THR A 113 -41.61 -7.73 10.79
N PHE A 114 -40.96 -8.60 11.55
CA PHE A 114 -41.13 -10.05 11.48
C PHE A 114 -41.60 -10.56 12.84
N ASN A 115 -42.73 -11.26 12.85
CA ASN A 115 -43.29 -11.82 14.08
C ASN A 115 -42.80 -13.26 14.22
N ASN A 116 -41.82 -13.49 15.09
CA ASN A 116 -41.40 -14.83 15.47
C ASN A 116 -42.37 -15.38 16.54
N THR A 117 -42.33 -16.69 16.77
CA THR A 117 -43.19 -17.42 17.72
C THR A 117 -43.19 -16.80 19.13
N ASP A 118 -42.08 -16.17 19.53
CA ASP A 118 -41.87 -15.63 20.87
C ASP A 118 -41.67 -14.10 20.93
N GLU A 119 -41.34 -13.43 19.81
CA GLU A 119 -41.03 -11.99 19.78
C GLU A 119 -41.23 -11.33 18.41
N VAL A 120 -41.65 -10.05 18.41
CA VAL A 120 -41.68 -9.20 17.22
C VAL A 120 -40.29 -8.60 16.98
N LEU A 121 -39.58 -9.12 15.98
CA LEU A 121 -38.27 -8.66 15.58
C LEU A 121 -38.35 -7.63 14.46
N LYS A 122 -37.43 -6.67 14.48
CA LYS A 122 -37.26 -5.68 13.41
C LYS A 122 -35.96 -5.93 12.67
N PHE A 123 -36.07 -6.20 11.38
CA PHE A 123 -34.95 -6.34 10.47
C PHE A 123 -34.75 -5.08 9.66
N GLY A 124 -33.48 -4.72 9.42
CA GLY A 124 -33.15 -3.64 8.49
C GLY A 124 -33.54 -3.96 7.04
N PRO A 125 -33.52 -2.96 6.16
CA PRO A 125 -34.01 -3.08 4.78
C PRO A 125 -33.17 -4.03 3.91
N ALA A 126 -31.94 -4.33 4.33
CA ALA A 126 -31.05 -5.28 3.67
C ALA A 126 -31.59 -6.73 3.67
N PHE A 127 -32.50 -7.06 4.58
CA PHE A 127 -33.13 -8.38 4.64
C PHE A 127 -34.38 -8.50 3.76
N ASN A 128 -34.67 -7.48 2.94
CA ASN A 128 -35.77 -7.55 2.00
C ASN A 128 -35.51 -8.64 0.96
N ALA A 129 -36.48 -9.53 0.74
CA ALA A 129 -36.32 -10.66 -0.17
C ALA A 129 -35.93 -10.24 -1.60
N THR A 130 -36.50 -9.14 -2.11
CA THR A 130 -36.16 -8.61 -3.44
C THR A 130 -34.73 -8.11 -3.47
N PHE A 131 -34.30 -7.39 -2.43
CA PHE A 131 -32.93 -6.91 -2.33
C PHE A 131 -31.93 -8.06 -2.22
N LEU A 132 -32.20 -9.05 -1.36
CA LEU A 132 -31.37 -10.25 -1.22
C LEU A 132 -31.21 -10.96 -2.58
N LYS A 133 -32.30 -11.16 -3.33
CA LYS A 133 -32.25 -11.81 -4.65
C LYS A 133 -31.35 -11.04 -5.62
N SER A 134 -31.43 -9.72 -5.64
CA SER A 134 -30.54 -8.88 -6.43
C SER A 134 -29.07 -9.00 -6.00
N VAL A 135 -28.81 -9.14 -4.70
CA VAL A 135 -27.45 -9.38 -4.18
C VAL A 135 -26.91 -10.74 -4.64
N LEU A 136 -27.74 -11.79 -4.67
CA LEU A 136 -27.31 -13.09 -5.20
C LEU A 136 -27.01 -13.02 -6.70
N ASP A 137 -27.86 -12.34 -7.48
CA ASP A 137 -27.61 -12.14 -8.90
C ASP A 137 -26.27 -11.42 -9.14
N LEU A 138 -25.97 -10.37 -8.35
CA LEU A 138 -24.67 -9.72 -8.38
C LEU A 138 -23.53 -10.68 -8.01
N GLN A 139 -23.69 -11.46 -6.94
CA GLN A 139 -22.68 -12.44 -6.51
C GLN A 139 -22.39 -13.45 -7.62
N MET A 140 -23.42 -13.99 -8.27
CA MET A 140 -23.28 -14.94 -9.39
C MET A 140 -22.60 -14.31 -10.61
N LYS A 141 -22.87 -13.04 -10.90
CA LYS A 141 -22.18 -12.28 -11.95
C LYS A 141 -20.71 -12.06 -11.61
N ILE A 142 -20.37 -11.77 -10.36
CA ILE A 142 -18.98 -11.63 -9.92
C ILE A 142 -18.24 -12.96 -10.05
N GLN A 143 -18.88 -14.06 -9.64
CA GLN A 143 -18.29 -15.40 -9.74
C GLN A 143 -18.05 -15.85 -11.20
N SER A 144 -18.78 -15.29 -12.17
CA SER A 144 -18.60 -15.60 -13.60
C SER A 144 -17.64 -14.66 -14.33
N ILE A 145 -17.03 -13.69 -13.64
CA ILE A 145 -16.01 -12.82 -14.24
C ILE A 145 -14.83 -13.66 -14.71
N GLY A 146 -14.37 -13.43 -15.94
CA GLY A 146 -13.22 -14.14 -16.49
C GLY A 146 -13.45 -15.64 -16.68
N LYS A 147 -14.71 -16.08 -16.74
CA LYS A 147 -15.04 -17.48 -17.06
C LYS A 147 -14.34 -17.91 -18.35
N ASP A 148 -13.80 -19.12 -18.35
CA ASP A 148 -13.02 -19.73 -19.44
C ASP A 148 -11.67 -19.05 -19.74
N SER A 149 -11.23 -18.11 -18.92
CA SER A 149 -9.88 -17.52 -18.98
C SER A 149 -8.91 -18.18 -17.98
N ASP A 150 -7.64 -17.82 -18.03
CA ASP A 150 -6.64 -18.24 -17.03
C ASP A 150 -6.79 -17.54 -15.67
N HIS A 151 -7.67 -16.55 -15.60
CA HIS A 151 -7.97 -15.79 -14.39
C HIS A 151 -9.41 -16.01 -13.92
N SER A 152 -10.01 -17.15 -14.26
CA SER A 152 -11.31 -17.56 -13.75
C SER A 152 -11.25 -17.83 -12.24
N LEU A 153 -12.36 -17.60 -11.54
CA LEU A 153 -12.41 -17.67 -10.08
C LEU A 153 -11.99 -19.05 -9.53
N ASP A 154 -12.36 -20.13 -10.20
CA ASP A 154 -11.99 -21.50 -9.84
C ASP A 154 -10.48 -21.76 -9.89
N LYS A 155 -9.71 -21.00 -10.67
CA LYS A 155 -8.25 -21.17 -10.77
C LYS A 155 -7.48 -20.40 -9.68
N ILE A 156 -8.05 -19.31 -9.16
CA ILE A 156 -7.33 -18.37 -8.28
C ILE A 156 -7.88 -18.31 -6.85
N CYS A 157 -9.09 -18.81 -6.61
CA CYS A 157 -9.72 -18.71 -5.30
C CYS A 157 -9.06 -19.61 -4.25
N PHE A 158 -9.28 -19.26 -2.99
CA PHE A 158 -8.95 -20.13 -1.87
C PHE A 158 -10.08 -21.17 -1.68
N ALA A 159 -9.72 -22.46 -1.69
CA ALA A 159 -10.64 -23.60 -1.58
C ALA A 159 -10.14 -24.61 -0.51
N PRO A 160 -10.55 -24.47 0.76
CA PRO A 160 -9.97 -25.21 1.88
C PRO A 160 -10.37 -26.70 1.95
N LEU A 161 -11.47 -27.09 1.28
CA LEU A 161 -11.96 -28.47 1.27
C LEU A 161 -11.41 -29.31 0.11
N ARG A 162 -10.43 -28.77 -0.63
CA ARG A 162 -9.80 -29.47 -1.76
C ARG A 162 -8.91 -30.60 -1.26
N ASN A 163 -9.02 -31.78 -1.86
CA ASN A 163 -8.15 -32.90 -1.53
C ASN A 163 -6.77 -32.74 -2.18
N GLU A 164 -5.75 -33.30 -1.53
CA GLU A 164 -4.40 -33.36 -2.08
C GLU A 164 -4.38 -34.12 -3.42
N GLY A 165 -3.83 -33.49 -4.46
CA GLY A 165 -3.75 -34.06 -5.81
C GLY A 165 -4.92 -33.75 -6.75
N GLN A 166 -5.92 -32.99 -6.31
CA GLN A 166 -6.94 -32.45 -7.22
C GLN A 166 -6.41 -31.24 -8.00
N ASN A 167 -6.32 -31.38 -9.32
CA ASN A 167 -5.86 -30.32 -10.23
C ASN A 167 -6.96 -29.36 -10.68
N GLU A 168 -8.23 -29.78 -10.54
CA GLU A 168 -9.40 -29.00 -10.93
C GLU A 168 -10.19 -28.61 -9.68
N THR A 169 -10.49 -27.33 -9.56
CA THR A 169 -11.32 -26.76 -8.50
C THR A 169 -12.64 -26.31 -9.11
N LYS A 170 -13.74 -26.43 -8.37
CA LYS A 170 -15.04 -25.85 -8.79
C LYS A 170 -15.27 -24.52 -8.11
N VAL A 171 -15.98 -23.61 -8.78
CA VAL A 171 -16.40 -22.32 -8.20
C VAL A 171 -17.19 -22.50 -6.89
N SER A 172 -17.92 -23.60 -6.74
CA SER A 172 -18.67 -23.93 -5.51
C SER A 172 -17.79 -24.28 -4.31
N GLU A 173 -16.53 -24.63 -4.52
CA GLU A 173 -15.56 -24.99 -3.47
C GLU A 173 -14.78 -23.75 -2.98
N CYS A 174 -14.85 -22.65 -3.73
CA CYS A 174 -14.25 -21.38 -3.37
C CYS A 174 -14.91 -20.77 -2.13
N VAL A 175 -14.10 -20.17 -1.26
CA VAL A 175 -14.62 -19.43 -0.10
C VAL A 175 -15.29 -18.15 -0.57
N VAL A 176 -16.61 -18.08 -0.35
CA VAL A 176 -17.43 -16.87 -0.54
C VAL A 176 -18.24 -16.65 0.73
N GLN A 177 -17.94 -15.55 1.43
CA GLN A 177 -18.59 -15.20 2.69
C GLN A 177 -19.74 -14.22 2.44
N SER A 178 -20.96 -14.72 2.46
CA SER A 178 -22.18 -13.91 2.34
C SER A 178 -23.35 -14.55 3.07
N ILE A 179 -24.41 -13.77 3.31
CA ILE A 179 -25.68 -14.28 3.87
C ILE A 179 -26.28 -15.41 3.03
N TRP A 180 -25.97 -15.44 1.74
CA TRP A 180 -26.42 -16.48 0.82
C TRP A 180 -25.78 -17.85 1.07
N GLY A 181 -24.69 -17.90 1.85
CA GLY A 181 -24.11 -19.16 2.35
C GLY A 181 -25.13 -20.01 3.12
N TYR A 182 -26.00 -19.41 3.95
CA TYR A 182 -27.05 -20.12 4.69
C TYR A 182 -28.10 -20.79 3.78
N TYR A 183 -28.24 -20.28 2.56
CA TYR A 183 -29.20 -20.76 1.55
C TYR A 183 -28.51 -21.54 0.43
N LYS A 184 -27.23 -21.92 0.61
CA LYS A 184 -26.44 -22.64 -0.39
C LYS A 184 -26.40 -21.93 -1.75
N ASN A 185 -26.36 -20.60 -1.75
CA ASN A 185 -26.33 -19.76 -2.96
C ASN A 185 -27.44 -20.07 -3.98
N ASN A 186 -28.62 -20.50 -3.51
CA ASN A 186 -29.73 -20.86 -4.40
C ASN A 186 -31.00 -20.08 -4.02
N VAL A 187 -31.59 -19.41 -5.02
CA VAL A 187 -32.83 -18.64 -4.87
C VAL A 187 -34.00 -19.52 -4.44
N ALA A 188 -34.03 -20.79 -4.88
CA ALA A 188 -35.12 -21.71 -4.56
C ALA A 188 -35.18 -22.07 -3.06
N ASN A 189 -34.08 -21.88 -2.32
CA ASN A 189 -34.04 -22.13 -0.88
C ASN A 189 -34.50 -20.92 -0.06
N LEU A 190 -34.82 -19.80 -0.72
CA LEU A 190 -35.37 -18.60 -0.10
C LEU A 190 -36.90 -18.71 -0.08
N ASP A 191 -37.40 -19.46 0.89
CA ASP A 191 -38.84 -19.72 1.09
C ASP A 191 -39.56 -18.54 1.77
N GLY A 192 -40.87 -18.67 1.97
CA GLY A 192 -41.67 -17.67 2.69
C GLY A 192 -41.22 -17.43 4.14
N ASP A 193 -40.53 -18.40 4.74
CA ASP A 193 -40.03 -18.34 6.12
C ASP A 193 -38.50 -18.14 6.21
N TYR A 194 -37.91 -17.45 5.23
CA TYR A 194 -36.47 -17.25 5.15
C TYR A 194 -35.91 -16.52 6.39
N LEU A 195 -36.66 -15.60 7.01
CA LEU A 195 -36.19 -14.87 8.19
C LEU A 195 -36.01 -15.78 9.41
N ASN A 196 -36.88 -16.76 9.64
CA ASN A 196 -36.68 -17.75 10.71
C ASN A 196 -35.43 -18.61 10.46
N LYS A 197 -35.22 -19.04 9.23
CA LYS A 197 -34.02 -19.80 8.85
C LYS A 197 -32.76 -18.97 9.09
N PHE A 198 -32.77 -17.68 8.75
CA PHE A 198 -31.67 -16.78 9.05
C PHE A 198 -31.41 -16.71 10.56
N ILE A 199 -32.44 -16.48 11.38
CA ILE A 199 -32.32 -16.42 12.84
C ILE A 199 -31.68 -17.70 13.37
N SER A 200 -32.21 -18.86 12.97
CA SER A 200 -31.74 -20.19 13.41
C SER A 200 -30.30 -20.50 13.02
N CYS A 201 -29.78 -19.94 11.92
CA CYS A 201 -28.39 -20.16 11.51
C CYS A 201 -27.44 -19.06 12.02
N SER A 202 -27.99 -17.95 12.53
CA SER A 202 -27.22 -16.82 13.06
C SER A 202 -26.98 -16.88 14.58
N THR A 203 -27.80 -17.67 15.28
CA THR A 203 -27.69 -17.95 16.72
C THR A 203 -26.97 -19.26 16.93
#